data_AF-A0A7S7NSV3-F1
#
_entry.id   AF-A0A7S7NSV3-F1
#
_cell.length_a   1.000
_cell.length_b   1.000
_cell.length_c   1.000
_cell.angle_alpha   90.00
_cell.angle_beta   90.00
_cell.angle_gamma   90.00
#
_symmetry.space_group_name_H-M   'P 1'
#
loop_
_entity.id
_entity.type
_entity.pdbx_description
1 polymer ?
#
loop_
_entity_poly.entity_id
_entity_poly.type
_entity_poly.pdbx_seq_one_letter_code
_entity_poly.pdbx_strand_id
1 'polypeptide(L)'
;MSAYRNLMAKAAAGALLLLLMAVPSQAAVILVSIDTTPLMTGVTGPYSIEFQLVDGDGIANNTVTIDSFTFGGGSASGAATVLGGVTGDLSSSVVMNDTSFFNTFYQPFVPGNLLAFQVTVTGNYVAPTPDGFSFAILNGSLLEVSTTGMANELVFVDLKTPPVISQYQGIAVGDDPVLGAATADFQGVPEPSTGLICLVGLGLLALRARKR
;
A
#
# COMPACT_ATOMS: atom_id res chain seq x y z
N MET A 1 18.86 48.38 21.83
CA MET A 1 17.73 47.90 20.98
C MET A 1 18.14 47.31 19.63
N SER A 2 19.26 47.69 19.00
CA SER A 2 19.69 47.13 17.69
C SER A 2 20.10 45.64 17.73
N ALA A 3 20.79 45.19 18.79
CA ALA A 3 21.26 43.81 18.90
C ALA A 3 20.14 42.75 19.01
N TYR A 4 19.03 43.07 19.70
CA TYR A 4 17.86 42.19 19.84
C TYR A 4 17.08 42.00 18.53
N ARG A 5 17.12 42.98 17.61
CA ARG A 5 16.50 42.89 16.28
C ARG A 5 17.20 41.87 15.38
N ASN A 6 18.52 41.78 15.48
CA ASN A 6 19.33 40.85 14.69
C ASN A 6 19.23 39.41 15.21
N LEU A 7 19.07 39.22 16.52
CA LEU A 7 18.89 37.90 17.13
C LEU A 7 17.52 37.29 16.74
N MET A 8 16.45 38.10 16.75
CA MET A 8 15.10 37.67 16.36
C MET A 8 14.97 37.36 14.85
N ALA A 9 15.70 38.08 14.00
CA ALA A 9 15.73 37.80 12.56
C ALA A 9 16.47 36.48 12.24
N LYS A 10 17.55 36.18 12.96
CA LYS A 10 18.28 34.91 12.83
C LYS A 10 17.48 33.72 13.36
N ALA A 11 16.74 33.88 14.45
CA ALA A 11 15.86 32.84 14.99
C ALA A 11 14.70 32.49 14.03
N ALA A 12 14.10 33.50 13.38
CA ALA A 12 13.06 33.29 12.37
C ALA A 12 13.59 32.59 11.10
N ALA A 13 14.83 32.90 10.67
CA ALA A 13 15.48 32.23 9.55
C ALA A 13 15.86 30.76 9.87
N GLY A 14 16.28 30.49 11.12
CA GLY A 14 16.57 29.12 11.58
C GLY A 14 15.34 28.22 11.64
N ALA A 15 14.18 28.75 12.06
CA ALA A 15 12.92 28.02 12.05
C ALA A 15 12.41 27.73 10.62
N LEU A 16 12.67 28.64 9.66
CA LEU A 16 12.34 28.42 8.25
C LEU A 16 13.18 27.31 7.62
N LEU A 17 14.48 27.24 7.94
CA LEU A 17 15.37 26.18 7.43
C LEU A 17 15.00 24.80 7.99
N LEU A 18 14.47 24.72 9.21
CA LEU A 18 13.97 23.48 9.82
C LEU A 18 12.64 23.01 9.21
N LEU A 19 11.75 23.92 8.79
CA LEU A 19 10.50 23.55 8.11
C LEU A 19 10.69 23.11 6.65
N LEU A 20 11.77 23.53 5.98
CA LEU A 20 12.10 23.08 4.61
C LEU A 20 12.68 21.65 4.54
N MET A 21 12.97 21.02 5.69
CA MET A 21 13.53 19.67 5.77
C MET A 21 12.46 18.60 6.00
N ALA A 22 11.17 18.95 5.99
CA ALA A 22 10.09 17.98 6.01
C ALA A 22 10.07 17.22 4.67
N VAL A 23 10.80 16.12 4.60
CA VAL A 23 10.69 15.17 3.50
C VAL A 23 9.26 14.63 3.53
N PRO A 24 8.45 14.78 2.46
CA PRO A 24 7.15 14.14 2.42
C PRO A 24 7.38 12.64 2.55
N SER A 25 6.78 12.02 3.57
CA SER A 25 6.60 10.57 3.57
C SER A 25 5.69 10.27 2.37
N GLN A 26 6.27 9.78 1.27
CA GLN A 26 5.52 9.39 0.08
C GLN A 26 4.92 8.01 0.33
N ALA A 27 3.82 7.98 1.09
CA ALA A 27 2.93 6.84 1.05
C ALA A 27 2.16 6.90 -0.28
N ALA A 28 2.24 5.83 -1.09
CA ALA A 28 1.45 5.70 -2.30
C ALA A 28 0.18 4.89 -1.99
N VAL A 29 -0.93 5.30 -2.59
CA VAL A 29 -2.23 4.63 -2.43
C VAL A 29 -2.62 3.97 -3.74
N ILE A 30 -2.95 2.69 -3.68
CA ILE A 30 -3.34 1.84 -4.81
C ILE A 30 -4.73 1.28 -4.52
N LEU A 31 -5.66 1.43 -5.46
CA LEU A 31 -6.98 0.78 -5.37
C LEU A 31 -6.95 -0.50 -6.18
N VAL A 32 -7.21 -1.62 -5.51
CA VAL A 32 -7.27 -2.93 -6.14
C VAL A 32 -8.72 -3.37 -6.27
N SER A 33 -9.10 -3.90 -7.43
CA SER A 33 -10.40 -4.54 -7.62
C SER A 33 -10.37 -5.70 -8.61
N ILE A 34 -11.14 -6.75 -8.33
CA ILE A 34 -11.25 -7.95 -9.15
C ILE A 34 -12.67 -8.54 -9.11
N ASP A 35 -13.16 -9.02 -10.26
CA ASP A 35 -14.39 -9.80 -10.35
C ASP A 35 -14.16 -11.20 -9.76
N THR A 36 -14.86 -11.51 -8.67
CA THR A 36 -14.79 -12.81 -7.97
C THR A 36 -15.98 -13.72 -8.27
N THR A 37 -16.84 -13.35 -9.22
CA THR A 37 -17.97 -14.18 -9.67
C THR A 37 -17.55 -15.62 -10.04
N PRO A 38 -16.41 -15.86 -10.71
CA PRO A 38 -15.97 -17.23 -11.02
C PRO A 38 -15.76 -18.13 -9.78
N LEU A 39 -15.44 -17.54 -8.62
CA LEU A 39 -15.21 -18.26 -7.37
C LEU A 39 -16.53 -18.71 -6.71
N MET A 40 -17.63 -18.00 -6.95
CA MET A 40 -18.93 -18.31 -6.33
C MET A 40 -19.49 -19.67 -6.74
N THR A 41 -19.13 -20.13 -7.95
CA THR A 41 -19.51 -21.44 -8.49
C THR A 41 -18.33 -22.39 -8.61
N GLY A 42 -17.15 -21.99 -8.13
CA GLY A 42 -15.93 -22.77 -8.19
C GLY A 42 -16.00 -24.00 -7.29
N VAL A 43 -15.43 -25.13 -7.75
CA VAL A 43 -15.45 -26.41 -7.02
C VAL A 43 -14.21 -26.62 -6.15
N THR A 44 -13.20 -25.74 -6.29
CA THR A 44 -11.93 -25.83 -5.55
C THR A 44 -11.91 -25.00 -4.27
N GLY A 45 -13.01 -24.34 -3.91
CA GLY A 45 -13.14 -23.62 -2.65
C GLY A 45 -13.12 -24.55 -1.41
N PRO A 46 -13.13 -23.98 -0.18
CA PRO A 46 -13.24 -22.56 0.15
C PRO A 46 -12.02 -21.75 -0.28
N TYR A 47 -12.20 -20.45 -0.55
CA TYR A 47 -11.13 -19.58 -1.01
C TYR A 47 -10.61 -18.68 0.11
N SER A 48 -9.32 -18.32 0.05
CA SER A 48 -8.71 -17.33 0.95
C SER A 48 -8.07 -16.20 0.15
N ILE A 49 -8.08 -15.01 0.72
CA ILE A 49 -7.26 -13.89 0.23
C ILE A 49 -5.89 -14.03 0.85
N GLU A 50 -4.84 -13.89 0.03
CA GLU A 50 -3.46 -13.86 0.49
C GLU A 50 -2.80 -12.52 0.14
N PHE A 51 -2.01 -12.01 1.10
CA PHE A 51 -1.07 -10.93 0.89
C PHE A 51 0.32 -11.36 1.31
N GLN A 52 1.33 -11.03 0.51
CA GLN A 52 2.73 -11.25 0.87
C GLN A 52 3.51 -9.95 0.76
N LEU A 53 4.47 -9.78 1.66
CA LEU A 53 5.48 -8.72 1.63
C LEU A 53 6.86 -9.37 1.77
N VAL A 54 7.65 -9.25 0.71
CA VAL A 54 9.00 -9.81 0.60
C VAL A 54 10.02 -8.69 0.70
N ASP A 55 10.97 -8.84 1.62
CA ASP A 55 12.14 -7.97 1.77
C ASP A 55 13.12 -8.26 0.62
N GLY A 56 13.19 -7.34 -0.33
CA GLY A 56 13.97 -7.51 -1.56
C GLY A 56 15.40 -7.00 -1.39
N ASP A 57 15.57 -5.91 -0.64
CA ASP A 57 16.88 -5.24 -0.49
C ASP A 57 17.62 -5.59 0.81
N GLY A 58 16.93 -6.11 1.82
CA GLY A 58 17.50 -6.49 3.11
C GLY A 58 17.94 -5.32 3.99
N ILE A 59 17.55 -4.09 3.65
CA ILE A 59 18.11 -2.86 4.21
C ILE A 59 17.02 -1.87 4.62
N ALA A 60 16.08 -1.54 3.74
CA ALA A 60 15.15 -0.44 3.90
C ALA A 60 13.71 -0.93 4.07
N ASN A 61 13.23 -0.93 5.31
CA ASN A 61 11.93 -1.51 5.62
C ASN A 61 10.76 -0.71 5.04
N ASN A 62 9.77 -1.45 4.55
CA ASN A 62 8.47 -0.93 4.14
C ASN A 62 7.32 -1.31 5.06
N THR A 63 6.25 -0.53 4.98
CA THR A 63 4.95 -0.84 5.57
C THR A 63 3.90 -0.85 4.46
N VAL A 64 3.07 -1.90 4.48
CA VAL A 64 1.88 -2.01 3.64
C VAL A 64 0.64 -2.07 4.55
N THR A 65 -0.32 -1.18 4.31
CA THR A 65 -1.63 -1.20 4.97
C THR A 65 -2.70 -1.50 3.93
N ILE A 66 -3.49 -2.54 4.18
CA ILE A 66 -4.62 -2.93 3.34
C ILE A 66 -5.91 -2.69 4.13
N ASP A 67 -6.85 -1.93 3.58
CA ASP A 67 -8.12 -1.63 4.23
C ASP A 67 -9.26 -1.41 3.22
N SER A 68 -10.41 -0.96 3.71
CA SER A 68 -11.56 -0.59 2.88
C SER A 68 -12.11 -1.75 2.05
N PHE A 69 -12.09 -2.97 2.62
CA PHE A 69 -12.53 -4.18 1.95
C PHE A 69 -14.02 -4.13 1.55
N THR A 70 -14.30 -4.48 0.30
CA THR A 70 -15.65 -4.66 -0.25
C THR A 70 -15.73 -6.02 -0.95
N PHE A 71 -16.70 -6.85 -0.55
CA PHE A 71 -16.83 -8.24 -1.01
C PHE A 71 -17.99 -8.49 -1.99
N GLY A 72 -18.69 -7.47 -2.48
CA GLY A 72 -19.69 -7.65 -3.54
C GLY A 72 -20.82 -8.64 -3.20
N GLY A 73 -21.31 -8.61 -1.96
CA GLY A 73 -22.29 -9.58 -1.44
C GLY A 73 -21.69 -10.77 -0.68
N GLY A 74 -20.37 -10.94 -0.73
CA GLY A 74 -19.61 -11.84 0.13
C GLY A 74 -19.21 -11.23 1.48
N SER A 75 -18.26 -11.85 2.19
CA SER A 75 -17.70 -11.33 3.44
C SER A 75 -16.36 -11.97 3.80
N ALA A 76 -15.59 -11.31 4.67
CA ALA A 76 -14.52 -11.97 5.42
C ALA A 76 -15.09 -13.16 6.24
N SER A 77 -14.26 -14.17 6.47
CA SER A 77 -14.64 -15.36 7.25
C SER A 77 -13.45 -15.96 7.98
N GLY A 78 -13.72 -16.80 8.97
CA GLY A 78 -12.65 -17.48 9.73
C GLY A 78 -11.68 -16.51 10.41
N ALA A 79 -10.56 -17.07 10.88
CA ALA A 79 -9.46 -16.30 11.45
C ALA A 79 -8.35 -16.10 10.41
N ALA A 80 -7.67 -14.97 10.48
CA ALA A 80 -6.46 -14.73 9.73
C ALA A 80 -5.33 -15.63 10.22
N THR A 81 -4.52 -16.12 9.28
CA THR A 81 -3.22 -16.73 9.54
C THR A 81 -2.14 -15.74 9.12
N VAL A 82 -1.17 -15.53 9.99
CA VAL A 82 -0.13 -14.51 9.80
C VAL A 82 1.26 -15.07 10.09
N LEU A 83 2.26 -14.55 9.39
CA LEU A 83 3.67 -14.81 9.62
C LEU A 83 4.47 -13.51 9.40
N GLY A 84 5.50 -13.28 10.23
CA GLY A 84 6.32 -12.06 10.16
C GLY A 84 5.62 -10.87 10.81
N GLY A 85 5.86 -9.67 10.28
CA GLY A 85 5.39 -8.39 10.83
C GLY A 85 3.94 -8.04 10.52
N VAL A 86 3.07 -9.05 10.44
CA VAL A 86 1.70 -8.93 9.95
C VAL A 86 0.69 -8.93 11.12
N THR A 87 -0.27 -8.00 11.07
CA THR A 87 -1.35 -7.89 12.05
C THR A 87 -2.68 -7.51 11.38
N GLY A 88 -3.79 -7.72 12.08
CA GLY A 88 -5.13 -7.35 11.61
C GLY A 88 -5.88 -8.45 10.88
N ASP A 89 -6.97 -8.08 10.20
CA ASP A 89 -7.86 -9.00 9.49
C ASP A 89 -8.67 -8.31 8.38
N LEU A 90 -9.34 -9.12 7.55
CA LEU A 90 -10.19 -8.67 6.45
C LEU A 90 -11.49 -7.97 6.90
N SER A 91 -11.84 -7.98 8.19
CA SER A 91 -13.03 -7.29 8.70
C SER A 91 -12.75 -5.82 9.03
N SER A 92 -11.48 -5.45 9.10
CA SER A 92 -11.01 -4.11 9.44
C SER A 92 -9.87 -3.69 8.51
N SER A 93 -8.62 -3.90 8.92
CA SER A 93 -7.42 -3.63 8.14
C SER A 93 -6.37 -4.70 8.40
N VAL A 94 -5.50 -4.90 7.42
CA VAL A 94 -4.29 -5.72 7.51
C VAL A 94 -3.08 -4.79 7.43
N VAL A 95 -2.16 -4.90 8.36
CA VAL A 95 -0.90 -4.13 8.35
C VAL A 95 0.26 -5.12 8.28
N MET A 96 1.08 -4.98 7.24
CA MET A 96 2.28 -5.77 7.02
C MET A 96 3.50 -4.85 7.17
N ASN A 97 4.35 -5.17 8.13
CA ASN A 97 5.63 -4.51 8.34
C ASN A 97 6.73 -5.43 7.86
N ASP A 98 7.64 -4.88 7.06
CA ASP A 98 8.85 -5.57 6.70
C ASP A 98 9.75 -5.73 7.94
N THR A 99 9.70 -6.92 8.53
CA THR A 99 10.45 -7.30 9.74
C THR A 99 11.18 -8.63 9.54
N SER A 100 11.05 -9.23 8.37
CA SER A 100 11.52 -10.56 8.02
C SER A 100 11.54 -10.67 6.50
N PHE A 101 12.39 -11.54 5.96
CA PHE A 101 12.46 -11.76 4.52
C PHE A 101 11.10 -12.04 3.87
N PHE A 102 10.25 -12.78 4.58
CA PHE A 102 8.92 -13.15 4.13
C PHE A 102 7.89 -12.87 5.22
N ASN A 103 6.93 -11.99 4.90
CA ASN A 103 5.80 -11.64 5.75
C ASN A 103 4.52 -12.02 4.98
N THR A 104 3.63 -12.82 5.56
CA THR A 104 2.42 -13.27 4.86
C THR A 104 1.18 -13.18 5.73
N PHE A 105 0.07 -12.89 5.07
CA PHE A 105 -1.28 -12.92 5.58
C PHE A 105 -2.10 -13.81 4.67
N TYR A 106 -2.90 -14.72 5.23
CA TYR A 106 -4.05 -15.22 4.49
C TYR A 106 -5.27 -15.41 5.39
N GLN A 107 -6.45 -15.17 4.83
CA GLN A 107 -7.70 -15.36 5.55
C GLN A 107 -8.80 -15.85 4.61
N PRO A 108 -9.59 -16.87 5.03
CA PRO A 108 -10.74 -17.33 4.28
C PRO A 108 -11.76 -16.21 4.03
N PHE A 109 -12.42 -16.23 2.88
CA PHE A 109 -13.55 -15.34 2.62
C PHE A 109 -14.67 -16.06 1.87
N VAL A 110 -15.88 -15.52 1.97
CA VAL A 110 -17.01 -15.93 1.14
C VAL A 110 -16.99 -15.04 -0.11
N PRO A 111 -16.78 -15.58 -1.32
CA PRO A 111 -16.78 -14.78 -2.53
C PRO A 111 -18.14 -14.15 -2.83
N GLY A 112 -18.13 -12.91 -3.28
CA GLY A 112 -19.25 -12.26 -3.96
C GLY A 112 -18.92 -12.00 -5.42
N ASN A 113 -19.53 -10.95 -6.01
CA ASN A 113 -19.27 -10.57 -7.39
C ASN A 113 -18.12 -9.55 -7.56
N LEU A 114 -17.53 -9.09 -6.46
CA LEU A 114 -16.46 -8.11 -6.45
C LEU A 114 -15.62 -8.31 -5.20
N LEU A 115 -14.30 -8.27 -5.35
CA LEU A 115 -13.41 -7.98 -4.25
C LEU A 115 -12.68 -6.67 -4.57
N ALA A 116 -12.75 -5.71 -3.67
CA ALA A 116 -12.01 -4.45 -3.77
C ALA A 116 -11.45 -4.03 -2.41
N PHE A 117 -10.30 -3.38 -2.42
CA PHE A 117 -9.63 -2.85 -1.23
C PHE A 117 -8.63 -1.76 -1.61
N GLN A 118 -8.21 -1.00 -0.62
CA GLN A 118 -7.15 0.00 -0.75
C GLN A 118 -5.85 -0.55 -0.17
N VAL A 119 -4.74 -0.30 -0.86
CA VAL A 119 -3.39 -0.61 -0.41
C VAL A 119 -2.61 0.69 -0.29
N THR A 120 -2.13 1.00 0.92
CA THR A 120 -1.22 2.10 1.18
C THR A 120 0.17 1.53 1.42
N VAL A 121 1.14 1.92 0.61
CA VAL A 121 2.53 1.43 0.68
C VAL A 121 3.50 2.57 0.95
N THR A 122 4.55 2.30 1.72
CA THR A 122 5.79 3.09 1.64
C THR A 122 6.65 2.59 0.46
N GLY A 123 7.52 3.45 -0.06
CA GLY A 123 8.44 3.13 -1.16
C GLY A 123 9.91 3.32 -0.78
N ASN A 124 10.28 2.89 0.43
CA ASN A 124 11.66 2.91 0.92
C ASN A 124 12.43 1.81 0.16
N TYR A 125 13.49 2.16 -0.55
CA TYR A 125 14.18 1.21 -1.40
C TYR A 125 15.66 1.55 -1.55
N VAL A 126 16.50 0.53 -1.42
CA VAL A 126 17.93 0.56 -1.71
C VAL A 126 18.22 -0.44 -2.84
N ALA A 127 18.86 0.04 -3.91
CA ALA A 127 19.18 -0.78 -5.07
C ALA A 127 20.02 -2.05 -4.73
N PRO A 128 19.84 -3.17 -5.46
CA PRO A 128 19.19 -3.27 -6.78
C PRO A 128 17.80 -3.93 -6.83
N THR A 129 17.35 -4.58 -5.77
CA THR A 129 16.11 -5.37 -5.75
C THR A 129 15.12 -4.74 -4.78
N PRO A 130 14.01 -4.17 -5.23
CA PRO A 130 13.02 -3.58 -4.32
C PRO A 130 12.26 -4.65 -3.56
N ASP A 131 11.68 -4.28 -2.42
CA ASP A 131 10.68 -5.09 -1.75
C ASP A 131 9.47 -5.30 -2.65
N GLY A 132 8.81 -6.43 -2.47
CA GLY A 132 7.64 -6.83 -3.26
C GLY A 132 6.41 -7.00 -2.39
N PHE A 133 5.32 -6.31 -2.72
CA PHE A 133 3.99 -6.64 -2.22
C PHE A 133 3.23 -7.45 -3.28
N SER A 134 2.59 -8.54 -2.89
CA SER A 134 1.73 -9.33 -3.78
C SER A 134 0.36 -9.59 -3.17
N PHE A 135 -0.63 -9.74 -4.05
CA PHE A 135 -1.98 -10.19 -3.74
C PHE A 135 -2.31 -11.41 -4.60
N ALA A 136 -2.80 -12.47 -3.95
CA ALA A 136 -3.26 -13.69 -4.60
C ALA A 136 -4.56 -14.21 -3.95
N ILE A 137 -5.18 -15.19 -4.61
CA ILE A 137 -6.31 -15.95 -4.06
C ILE A 137 -5.88 -17.41 -3.94
N LEU A 138 -6.05 -17.98 -2.74
CA LEU A 138 -5.80 -19.39 -2.47
C LEU A 138 -7.08 -20.20 -2.65
N ASN A 139 -6.95 -21.41 -3.18
CA ASN A 139 -8.00 -22.42 -3.20
C ASN A 139 -8.09 -23.19 -1.87
N GLY A 140 -8.99 -24.16 -1.78
CA GLY A 140 -9.26 -24.95 -0.56
C GLY A 140 -8.11 -25.85 -0.12
N SER A 141 -7.10 -26.05 -0.98
CA SER A 141 -5.85 -26.73 -0.65
C SER A 141 -4.74 -25.76 -0.21
N LEU A 142 -5.06 -24.47 -0.04
CA LEU A 142 -4.12 -23.38 0.26
C LEU A 142 -3.03 -23.22 -0.81
N LEU A 143 -3.36 -23.53 -2.06
CA LEU A 143 -2.52 -23.24 -3.22
C LEU A 143 -3.08 -22.02 -3.94
N GLU A 144 -2.21 -21.15 -4.44
CA GLU A 144 -2.61 -20.00 -5.25
C GLU A 144 -3.32 -20.47 -6.53
N VAL A 145 -4.46 -19.85 -6.81
CA VAL A 145 -5.16 -20.00 -8.08
C VAL A 145 -4.24 -19.50 -9.19
N SER A 146 -4.03 -20.32 -10.23
CA SER A 146 -3.03 -20.03 -11.26
C SER A 146 -3.33 -18.75 -12.05
N THR A 147 -2.30 -17.93 -12.25
CA THR A 147 -2.36 -16.69 -13.05
C THR A 147 -1.22 -16.64 -14.08
N THR A 148 -1.17 -15.57 -14.87
CA THR A 148 -0.01 -15.24 -15.72
C THR A 148 1.19 -14.69 -14.95
N GLY A 149 1.06 -14.45 -13.64
CA GLY A 149 2.15 -14.01 -12.75
C GLY A 149 3.19 -15.10 -12.53
N MET A 150 4.41 -14.73 -12.13
CA MET A 150 5.51 -15.69 -12.00
C MET A 150 5.33 -16.61 -10.79
N ALA A 151 4.64 -16.14 -9.76
CA ALA A 151 4.26 -16.84 -8.56
C ALA A 151 2.73 -16.80 -8.37
N ASN A 152 1.97 -16.91 -9.48
CA ASN A 152 0.50 -16.92 -9.48
C ASN A 152 -0.19 -15.72 -8.79
N GLU A 153 0.53 -14.62 -8.59
CA GLU A 153 -0.03 -13.40 -8.04
C GLU A 153 -1.00 -12.75 -9.04
N LEU A 154 -2.04 -12.08 -8.53
CA LEU A 154 -2.97 -11.28 -9.34
C LEU A 154 -2.49 -9.84 -9.48
N VAL A 155 -1.83 -9.34 -8.44
CA VAL A 155 -1.19 -8.03 -8.41
C VAL A 155 0.18 -8.18 -7.76
N PHE A 156 1.19 -7.56 -8.37
CA PHE A 156 2.52 -7.38 -7.78
C PHE A 156 2.88 -5.90 -7.78
N VAL A 157 3.52 -5.43 -6.71
CA VAL A 157 3.99 -4.05 -6.58
C VAL A 157 5.44 -4.04 -6.12
N ASP A 158 6.32 -3.51 -6.97
CA ASP A 158 7.68 -3.11 -6.57
C ASP A 158 7.57 -1.88 -5.66
N LEU A 159 8.00 -2.00 -4.41
CA LEU A 159 7.98 -0.92 -3.41
C LEU A 159 9.19 -0.01 -3.58
N LYS A 160 9.16 0.80 -4.64
CA LYS A 160 10.09 1.91 -4.86
C LYS A 160 9.33 3.21 -5.01
N THR A 161 10.03 4.33 -5.21
CA THR A 161 9.37 5.64 -5.39
C THR A 161 9.59 6.16 -6.81
N PRO A 162 8.55 6.26 -7.65
CA PRO A 162 7.18 5.76 -7.44
C PRO A 162 7.10 4.22 -7.52
N PRO A 163 6.07 3.58 -6.91
CA PRO A 163 5.95 2.13 -7.00
C PRO A 163 5.66 1.69 -8.44
N VAL A 164 5.99 0.45 -8.78
CA VAL A 164 5.69 -0.13 -10.10
C VAL A 164 4.73 -1.30 -9.92
N ILE A 165 3.57 -1.19 -10.55
CA ILE A 165 2.47 -2.16 -10.42
C ILE A 165 2.47 -3.08 -11.65
N SER A 166 2.33 -4.38 -11.40
CA SER A 166 2.05 -5.40 -12.41
C SER A 166 0.72 -6.08 -12.07
N GLN A 167 -0.10 -6.32 -13.10
CA GLN A 167 -1.43 -6.93 -12.97
C GLN A 167 -1.46 -8.19 -13.84
N TYR A 168 -2.11 -9.22 -13.33
CA TYR A 168 -2.17 -10.52 -13.98
C TYR A 168 -3.61 -11.03 -14.04
N GLN A 169 -3.85 -11.92 -15.00
CA GLN A 169 -5.14 -12.59 -15.19
C GLN A 169 -5.03 -14.06 -14.81
N GLY A 170 -6.13 -14.66 -14.38
CA GLY A 170 -6.22 -16.10 -14.15
C GLY A 170 -5.98 -16.89 -15.43
N ILE A 171 -5.46 -18.11 -15.27
CA ILE A 171 -5.28 -19.07 -16.36
C ILE A 171 -5.97 -20.40 -16.02
N ALA A 172 -6.41 -21.13 -17.04
CA ALA A 172 -7.06 -22.42 -16.85
C ALA A 172 -6.01 -23.50 -16.56
N VAL A 173 -5.86 -23.86 -15.29
CA VAL A 173 -5.00 -24.96 -14.82
C VAL A 173 -5.79 -25.81 -13.83
N GLY A 174 -5.90 -27.11 -14.11
CA GLY A 174 -6.68 -28.03 -13.29
C GLY A 174 -8.16 -27.64 -13.23
N ASP A 175 -8.73 -27.74 -12.03
CA ASP A 175 -10.15 -27.45 -11.76
C ASP A 175 -10.38 -26.05 -11.16
N ASP A 176 -9.33 -25.23 -11.04
CA ASP A 176 -9.44 -23.88 -10.49
C ASP A 176 -10.23 -22.95 -11.43
N PRO A 177 -11.08 -22.06 -10.88
CA PRO A 177 -11.80 -21.08 -11.67
C PRO A 177 -10.85 -20.06 -12.29
N VAL A 178 -11.12 -19.68 -13.54
CA VAL A 178 -10.35 -18.66 -14.26
C VAL A 178 -10.84 -17.27 -13.88
N LEU A 179 -10.01 -16.53 -13.15
CA LEU A 179 -10.27 -15.15 -12.78
C LEU A 179 -9.97 -14.19 -13.93
N GLY A 180 -10.74 -13.10 -14.03
CA GLY A 180 -10.38 -11.96 -14.88
C GLY A 180 -9.11 -11.26 -14.39
N ALA A 181 -8.61 -10.30 -15.17
CA ALA A 181 -7.49 -9.47 -14.73
C ALA A 181 -7.90 -8.62 -13.52
N ALA A 182 -7.05 -8.58 -12.49
CA ALA A 182 -7.19 -7.60 -11.43
C ALA A 182 -6.86 -6.19 -11.97
N THR A 183 -7.55 -5.19 -11.44
CA THR A 183 -7.22 -3.77 -11.64
C THR A 183 -6.54 -3.26 -10.38
N ALA A 184 -5.52 -2.43 -10.55
CA ALA A 184 -4.69 -1.87 -9.49
C ALA A 184 -4.15 -0.52 -9.96
N ASP A 185 -4.77 0.57 -9.49
CA ASP A 185 -4.49 1.92 -9.99
C ASP A 185 -4.04 2.86 -8.88
N PHE A 186 -3.05 3.71 -9.18
CA PHE A 186 -2.63 4.76 -8.27
C PHE A 186 -3.73 5.79 -8.06
N GLN A 187 -4.00 6.12 -6.80
CA GLN A 187 -4.70 7.33 -6.44
C GLN A 187 -3.64 8.41 -6.22
N GLY A 188 -3.74 9.51 -6.98
CA GLY A 188 -2.84 10.63 -6.82
C GLY A 188 -2.83 11.08 -5.36
N VAL A 189 -1.65 11.06 -4.74
CA VAL A 189 -1.48 11.54 -3.36
C VAL A 189 -1.72 13.06 -3.40
N PRO A 190 -2.69 13.61 -2.65
CA PRO A 190 -2.83 15.05 -2.55
C PRO A 190 -1.50 15.62 -2.05
N GLU A 191 -0.89 16.53 -2.81
CA GLU A 191 0.35 17.17 -2.37
C GLU A 191 0.12 17.74 -0.96
N PRO A 192 1.00 17.44 0.01
CA PRO A 192 0.79 17.93 1.35
C PRO A 192 0.66 19.45 1.29
N SER A 193 -0.25 19.99 2.10
CA SER A 193 -0.55 21.43 2.18
C SER A 193 0.66 22.30 2.55
N THR A 194 1.87 21.73 2.63
CA THR A 194 3.18 22.36 2.60
C THR A 194 3.27 23.51 1.59
N GLY A 195 2.71 23.37 0.38
CA GLY A 195 2.66 24.47 -0.59
C GLY A 195 1.87 25.69 -0.08
N LEU A 196 0.67 25.45 0.46
CA LEU A 196 -0.17 26.48 1.09
C LEU A 196 0.49 27.08 2.34
N ILE A 197 1.11 26.26 3.19
CA ILE A 197 1.82 26.71 4.40
C ILE A 197 3.03 27.58 4.02
N CYS A 198 3.79 27.19 2.98
CA CYS A 198 4.89 28.00 2.46
C CYS A 198 4.41 29.35 1.92
N LEU A 199 3.32 29.36 1.15
CA LEU A 199 2.74 30.60 0.62
C LEU A 199 2.22 31.52 1.73
N VAL A 200 1.55 30.97 2.73
CA VAL A 200 1.08 31.72 3.91
C VAL A 200 2.28 32.25 4.71
N GLY A 201 3.29 31.44 4.94
CA GLY A 201 4.53 31.82 5.64
C GLY A 201 5.26 32.96 4.94
N LEU A 202 5.46 32.87 3.62
CA LEU A 202 6.07 33.93 2.81
C LEU A 202 5.22 35.20 2.78
N GLY A 203 3.90 35.08 2.69
CA GLY A 203 2.97 36.21 2.72
C GLY A 203 3.02 36.98 4.04
N LEU A 204 3.05 36.28 5.18
CA LEU A 204 3.18 36.90 6.51
C LEU A 204 4.54 37.59 6.69
N LEU A 205 5.62 37.02 6.15
CA LEU A 205 6.96 37.63 6.17
C LEU A 205 7.02 38.90 5.32
N ALA A 206 6.43 38.89 4.12
CA ALA A 206 6.37 40.06 3.24
C ALA A 206 5.56 41.21 3.88
N LEU A 207 4.44 40.90 4.54
CA LEU A 207 3.65 41.88 5.28
C LEU A 207 4.41 42.47 6.48
N ARG A 208 5.20 41.64 7.19
CA ARG A 208 6.03 42.10 8.30
C ARG A 208 7.22 42.94 7.86
N ALA A 209 7.81 42.64 6.70
CA ALA A 209 8.88 43.43 6.12
C ALA A 209 8.40 44.80 5.63
N ARG A 210 7.16 44.90 5.11
CA ARG A 210 6.54 46.17 4.68
C ARG A 210 6.17 47.12 5.82
N LYS A 211 5.95 46.61 7.04
CA LYS A 211 5.59 47.41 8.22
C LYS A 211 6.80 47.87 9.06
N ARG A 212 8.02 47.61 8.59
CA ARG A 212 9.28 48.06 9.20
C ARG A 212 9.95 49.09 8.31
#